data_AF-A0A7S0MA51-F1
#
_entry.id   AF-A0A7S0MA51-F1
#
_cell.length_a   1.000
_cell.length_b   1.000
_cell.length_c   1.000
_cell.angle_alpha   90.00
_cell.angle_beta   90.00
_cell.angle_gamma   90.00
#
_symmetry.space_group_name_H-M   'P 1'
#
loop_
_entity.id
_entity.type
_entity.pdbx_description
1 polymer ?
#
loop_
_entity_poly.entity_id
_entity_poly.type
_entity_poly.pdbx_seq_one_letter_code
_entity_poly.pdbx_strand_id
1 'polypeptide(L)'
;AGPDDSRRRFVVAFHLIDSAVAIYEPPVINSGFLGGKFLERQRVLRRGARKEESLYVTAQDLLAPLPATVWLNGFPFVLLECDRYTHRYLARGGGGGGGVSAE
;
A
#
# COMPACT_ATOMS: atom_id res chain seq x y z
N ALA A 1 3.33 -10.45 16.74
CA ALA A 1 4.40 -10.39 15.71
C ALA A 1 5.47 -11.39 16.11
N GLY A 2 5.89 -12.24 15.17
CA GLY A 2 7.01 -13.16 15.35
C GLY A 2 8.36 -12.41 15.23
N PRO A 3 9.46 -13.04 15.67
CA PRO A 3 10.79 -12.42 15.64
C PRO A 3 11.26 -12.02 14.23
N ASP A 4 10.81 -12.74 13.20
CA ASP A 4 11.23 -12.51 11.81
C ASP A 4 10.34 -11.52 11.02
N ASP A 5 9.22 -11.05 11.58
CA ASP A 5 8.26 -10.19 10.87
C ASP A 5 8.91 -8.88 10.38
N SER A 6 9.90 -8.36 11.11
CA SER A 6 10.64 -7.14 10.75
C SER A 6 11.51 -7.28 9.49
N ARG A 7 11.87 -8.51 9.13
CA ARG A 7 12.71 -8.82 7.96
C ARG A 7 11.89 -9.06 6.70
N ARG A 8 10.59 -9.31 6.84
CA ARG A 8 9.70 -9.56 5.71
C ARG A 8 9.45 -8.27 4.93
N ARG A 9 9.27 -8.40 3.62
CA ARG A 9 9.03 -7.29 2.70
C ARG A 9 7.77 -7.58 1.92
N PHE A 10 6.91 -6.59 1.83
CA PHE A 10 5.62 -6.70 1.17
C PHE A 10 5.48 -5.59 0.14
N VAL A 11 4.70 -5.87 -0.90
CA VAL A 11 4.22 -4.86 -1.83
C VAL A 11 2.76 -4.59 -1.50
N VAL A 12 2.45 -3.33 -1.24
CA VAL A 12 1.09 -2.83 -1.06
C VAL A 12 0.65 -2.20 -2.38
N ALA A 13 -0.38 -2.77 -3.00
CA ALA A 13 -0.97 -2.25 -4.24
C ALA A 13 -2.31 -1.60 -3.94
N PHE A 14 -2.47 -0.33 -4.35
CA PHE A 14 -3.74 0.39 -4.28
C PHE A 14 -4.35 0.49 -5.67
N HIS A 15 -5.59 0.03 -5.80
CA HIS A 15 -6.35 0.07 -7.04
C HIS A 15 -7.26 1.31 -7.06
N LEU A 16 -6.91 2.30 -7.86
CA LEU A 16 -7.66 3.58 -7.95
C LEU A 16 -9.11 3.41 -8.43
N ILE A 17 -9.39 2.38 -9.24
CA ILE A 17 -10.72 2.16 -9.84
C ILE A 17 -11.81 1.82 -8.81
N ASP A 18 -11.47 1.06 -7.76
CA ASP A 18 -12.41 0.54 -6.77
C ASP A 18 -11.97 0.81 -5.33
N SER A 19 -10.90 1.59 -5.13
CA SER A 19 -10.31 1.89 -3.82
C SER A 19 -9.97 0.62 -3.02
N ALA A 20 -9.57 -0.44 -3.71
CA ALA A 20 -9.19 -1.70 -3.09
C ALA A 20 -7.68 -1.76 -2.83
N VAL A 21 -7.30 -2.47 -1.78
CA VAL A 21 -5.92 -2.76 -1.40
C VAL A 21 -5.65 -4.24 -1.63
N ALA A 22 -4.50 -4.56 -2.21
CA ALA A 22 -3.95 -5.90 -2.24
C ALA A 22 -2.54 -5.88 -1.63
N ILE A 23 -2.17 -6.94 -0.92
CA ILE A 23 -0.85 -7.05 -0.29
C ILE A 23 -0.26 -8.41 -0.66
N TYR A 24 0.97 -8.42 -1.14
CA TYR A 24 1.68 -9.65 -1.44
C TYR A 24 3.15 -9.57 -1.02
N GLU A 25 3.69 -10.70 -0.61
CA GLU A 25 5.09 -10.90 -0.28
C GLU A 25 5.80 -11.49 -1.51
N PRO A 26 6.79 -10.78 -2.08
CA PRO A 26 7.61 -11.35 -3.15
C PRO A 26 8.29 -12.64 -2.69
N PRO A 27 8.39 -13.68 -3.53
CA PRO A 27 9.10 -14.89 -3.17
C PRO A 27 10.59 -14.60 -3.04
N VAL A 28 11.19 -14.96 -1.89
CA VAL A 28 12.63 -14.81 -1.63
C VAL A 28 13.22 -16.19 -1.38
N ILE A 29 14.15 -16.58 -2.24
CA ILE A 29 14.87 -17.87 -2.14
C ILE A 29 15.65 -17.90 -0.82
N ASN A 30 15.62 -19.05 -0.12
CA ASN A 30 16.29 -19.27 1.17
C ASN A 30 15.79 -18.39 2.33
N SER A 31 14.63 -17.73 2.21
CA SER A 31 14.08 -16.91 3.30
C SER A 31 13.37 -17.69 4.40
N GLY A 32 13.00 -18.95 4.14
CA GLY A 32 12.15 -19.74 5.03
C GLY A 32 10.66 -19.39 4.96
N PHE A 33 10.26 -18.44 4.11
CA PHE A 33 8.87 -18.04 3.89
C PHE A 33 8.40 -18.44 2.48
N LEU A 34 7.16 -18.95 2.40
CA LEU A 34 6.56 -19.34 1.12
C LEU A 34 6.28 -18.14 0.20
N GLY A 35 6.21 -16.92 0.77
CA GLY A 35 5.77 -15.71 0.07
C GLY A 35 4.32 -15.81 -0.40
N GLY A 36 3.92 -14.90 -1.29
CA GLY A 36 2.62 -14.92 -1.96
C GLY A 36 1.60 -13.92 -1.42
N LYS A 37 0.32 -14.21 -1.63
CA LYS A 37 -0.80 -13.30 -1.32
C LYS A 37 -1.00 -13.20 0.20
N PHE A 38 -0.76 -12.02 0.76
CA PHE A 38 -1.04 -11.71 2.17
C PHE A 38 -2.47 -11.18 2.35
N LEU A 39 -2.93 -10.33 1.44
CA LEU A 39 -4.27 -9.79 1.40
C LEU A 39 -4.78 -9.79 -0.04
N GLU A 40 -5.93 -10.43 -0.26
CA GLU A 40 -6.63 -10.36 -1.54
C GLU A 40 -7.26 -8.99 -1.77
N ARG A 41 -7.33 -8.56 -3.03
CA ARG A 41 -7.89 -7.28 -3.45
C ARG A 41 -9.27 -7.06 -2.84
N GLN A 42 -9.32 -6.16 -1.86
CA GLN A 42 -10.55 -5.78 -1.19
C GLN A 42 -10.42 -4.39 -0.58
N ARG A 43 -11.55 -3.77 -0.24
CA ARG A 43 -11.54 -2.50 0.49
C ARG A 43 -11.15 -2.78 1.95
N VAL A 44 -10.16 -2.05 2.45
CA VAL A 44 -9.67 -2.19 3.83
C VAL A 44 -10.29 -1.11 4.70
N LEU A 45 -10.84 -1.51 5.84
CA LEU A 45 -11.35 -0.56 6.83
C LEU A 45 -10.18 0.19 7.48
N ARG A 46 -10.34 1.50 7.61
CA ARG A 46 -9.39 2.35 8.32
C ARG A 46 -9.42 2.00 9.81
N ARG A 47 -8.25 1.93 10.46
CA ARG A 47 -8.19 1.63 11.89
C ARG A 47 -8.83 2.76 12.69
N GLY A 48 -9.85 2.42 13.48
CA GLY A 48 -10.56 3.40 14.32
C GLY A 48 -11.50 4.32 13.56
N ALA A 49 -11.90 3.96 12.33
CA ALA A 49 -12.83 4.76 11.53
C ALA A 49 -14.11 5.09 12.32
N ARG A 50 -14.42 6.39 12.41
CA ARG A 50 -15.68 6.91 12.95
C ARG A 50 -16.64 7.22 11.80
N LYS A 51 -17.95 7.27 12.07
CA LYS A 51 -19.00 7.50 11.05
C LYS A 51 -18.82 8.82 10.25
N GLU A 52 -18.10 9.79 10.80
CA GLU A 52 -17.87 11.11 10.20
C GLU A 52 -16.67 11.13 9.23
N GLU A 53 -15.85 10.07 9.22
CA GLU A 53 -14.68 9.95 8.35
C GLU A 53 -14.89 8.89 7.26
N SER A 54 -14.00 8.88 6.27
CA SER A 54 -13.95 7.78 5.30
C SER A 54 -13.68 6.45 6.02
N LEU A 55 -14.66 5.54 5.93
CA LEU A 55 -14.60 4.23 6.59
C LEU A 55 -13.47 3.33 6.07
N TYR A 56 -13.04 3.57 4.83
CA TYR A 56 -12.06 2.76 4.13
C TYR A 56 -10.77 3.53 3.90
N VAL A 57 -9.67 2.78 3.80
CA VAL A 57 -8.36 3.30 3.39
C VAL A 57 -8.48 3.92 2.00
N THR A 58 -7.96 5.14 1.89
CA THR A 58 -7.94 5.93 0.66
C THR A 58 -6.54 5.95 0.06
N ALA A 59 -6.41 6.42 -1.19
CA ALA A 59 -5.10 6.66 -1.79
C ALA A 59 -4.27 7.62 -0.92
N GLN A 60 -4.88 8.67 -0.37
CA GLN A 60 -4.19 9.67 0.45
C GLN A 60 -3.54 9.06 1.70
N ASP A 61 -4.16 8.03 2.30
CA ASP A 61 -3.58 7.32 3.45
C ASP A 61 -2.28 6.59 3.10
N LEU A 62 -2.14 6.12 1.86
CA LEU A 62 -0.96 5.39 1.38
C LEU A 62 0.09 6.31 0.71
N LEU A 63 -0.28 7.56 0.46
CA LEU A 63 0.54 8.58 -0.19
C LEU A 63 1.23 9.52 0.82
N ALA A 64 1.26 9.13 2.10
CA ALA A 64 1.96 9.87 3.15
C ALA A 64 3.48 9.95 2.87
N PRO A 65 4.17 11.02 3.31
CA PRO A 65 5.62 11.13 3.17
C PRO A 65 6.35 9.92 3.77
N LEU A 66 7.21 9.29 2.98
CA LEU A 66 7.93 8.08 3.37
C LEU A 66 9.16 8.40 4.23
N PRO A 67 9.51 7.54 5.22
CA PRO A 67 8.77 6.35 5.63
C PRO A 67 7.52 6.69 6.46
N ALA A 68 6.42 5.95 6.25
CA ALA A 68 5.15 6.18 6.95
C ALA A 68 4.54 4.88 7.47
N THR A 69 3.94 4.92 8.67
CA THR A 69 3.25 3.76 9.25
C THR A 69 1.77 3.80 8.90
N VAL A 70 1.28 2.74 8.24
CA VAL A 70 -0.14 2.56 7.89
C VAL A 70 -0.69 1.28 8.49
N TRP A 71 -1.96 1.29 8.86
CA TRP A 71 -2.64 0.11 9.39
C TRP A 71 -3.48 -0.55 8.31
N LEU A 72 -3.12 -1.75 7.90
CA LEU A 72 -3.82 -2.51 6.87
C LEU A 72 -4.13 -3.91 7.37
N ASN A 73 -5.39 -4.33 7.24
CA ASN A 73 -5.86 -5.65 7.67
C ASN A 73 -5.46 -6.04 9.11
N GLY A 74 -5.45 -5.07 10.03
CA GLY A 74 -5.09 -5.29 11.43
C GLY A 74 -3.58 -5.33 11.74
N PHE A 75 -2.72 -5.16 10.73
CA PHE A 75 -1.27 -5.12 10.90
C PHE A 75 -0.70 -3.71 10.63
N PRO A 76 0.28 -3.25 11.42
CA PRO A 76 1.04 -2.06 11.10
C PRO A 76 2.10 -2.37 10.03
N PHE A 77 2.04 -1.67 8.91
CA PHE A 77 3.06 -1.70 7.87
C PHE A 77 3.82 -0.38 7.87
N VAL A 78 5.14 -0.46 7.70
CA VAL A 78 5.96 0.72 7.40
C VAL A 78 6.15 0.77 5.89
N LEU A 79 5.55 1.77 5.26
CA LEU A 79 5.80 2.10 3.86
C LEU A 79 7.20 2.69 3.78
N LEU A 80 8.09 2.01 3.05
CA LEU A 80 9.50 2.40 2.93
C LEU A 80 9.76 3.16 1.62
N GLU A 81 9.21 2.65 0.53
CA GLU A 81 9.42 3.14 -0.83
C GLU A 81 8.11 3.01 -1.62
N CYS A 82 8.00 3.75 -2.73
CA CYS A 82 6.91 3.59 -3.69
C CYS A 82 7.47 3.47 -5.10
N ASP A 83 6.67 2.93 -6.02
CA ASP A 83 7.13 2.74 -7.39
C ASP A 83 7.29 4.08 -8.14
N ARG A 84 8.00 4.05 -9.27
CA ARG A 84 8.25 5.26 -10.07
C ARG A 84 6.96 5.92 -10.55
N TYR A 85 5.91 5.13 -10.80
CA TYR A 85 4.61 5.64 -11.20
C TYR A 85 3.95 6.42 -10.05
N THR A 86 3.93 5.87 -8.83
CA THR A 86 3.39 6.52 -7.63
C THR A 86 4.14 7.81 -7.31
N HIS A 87 5.48 7.81 -7.43
CA HIS A 87 6.26 9.03 -7.29
C HIS A 87 5.84 10.13 -8.27
N ARG A 88 5.61 9.77 -9.55
CA ARG A 88 5.13 10.73 -10.56
C ARG A 88 3.70 11.18 -10.29
N TYR A 89 2.84 10.27 -9.82
CA TYR A 89 1.46 10.56 -9.43
C TYR A 89 1.40 11.57 -8.28
N LEU A 90 2.25 11.38 -7.26
CA LEU A 90 2.44 12.32 -6.15
C LEU A 90 2.93 13.69 -6.63
N ALA A 91 3.97 13.71 -7.47
CA ALA A 91 4.54 14.96 -7.99
C ALA A 91 3.53 15.77 -8.82
N ARG A 92 2.54 15.10 -9.44
CA ARG A 92 1.47 15.74 -10.23
C ARG A 92 0.24 16.15 -9.39
N GLY A 93 0.28 16.03 -8.06
CA GLY A 93 -0.80 16.48 -7.18
C GLY A 93 -1.96 15.50 -7.02
N GLY A 94 -1.75 14.21 -7.31
CA GLY A 94 -2.71 13.16 -6.93
C GLY A 94 -4.02 13.14 -7.72
N GLY A 95 -4.09 13.81 -8.88
CA GLY A 95 -5.22 13.75 -9.82
C GLY A 95 -4.78 13.18 -11.15
N GLY A 96 -5.51 12.18 -11.67
CA GLY A 96 -5.25 11.55 -12.95
C GLY A 96 -5.37 12.52 -14.12
N GLY A 97 -4.27 13.20 -14.46
CA GLY A 97 -4.07 13.91 -15.71
C GLY A 97 -3.14 13.12 -16.61
N GLY A 98 -3.70 12.51 -17.66
CA GLY A 98 -2.95 11.93 -18.77
C GLY A 98 -2.12 13.00 -19.47
N GLY A 99 -0.87 13.16 -19.02
CA GLY A 99 0.16 13.86 -19.76
C GLY A 99 1.02 12.82 -20.45
N VAL A 100 0.68 12.51 -21.70
CA VAL A 100 1.61 11.98 -22.69
C VAL A 100 2.77 12.96 -22.80
N SER A 101 3.97 12.54 -22.42
CA SER A 101 5.19 13.16 -22.93
C SER A 101 5.71 12.21 -23.99
N ALA A 102 5.48 12.60 -25.24
CA ALA A 102 6.17 12.06 -26.39
C ALA A 102 7.63 12.48 -26.29
N GLU A 103 8.54 11.50 -26.31
CA GLU A 103 9.82 11.53 -27.02
C GLU A 103 10.09 10.11 -27.52
#